data_AF-A0A2N1I7M8-F1
#
_entry.id   AF-A0A2N1I7M8-F1
#
_cell.length_a   1.000
_cell.length_b   1.000
_cell.length_c   1.000
_cell.angle_alpha   90.00
_cell.angle_beta   90.00
_cell.angle_gamma   90.00
#
_symmetry.space_group_name_H-M   'P 1'
#
loop_
_entity.id
_entity.type
_entity.pdbx_description
1 polymer ?
#
loop_
_entity_poly.entity_id
_entity_poly.type
_entity_poly.pdbx_seq_one_letter_code
_entity_poly.pdbx_strand_id
1 'polypeptide(L)'
;MNMDLIKAIFYAGLPVQIFTFLMVYYAYHKGYLTSDVKIQDAFKDKKNPDKKLSKINKKNLLFLHSKWVTFGGGFYGLLSLLTFIYIELEQTVQFLIHATGLQSFINLLTFDAILSMIIESFINMIKSLLWFSYWPNVFEMKSITIWFIATYIGYRLGANLAQRYILYIEKQPK
;
A
#
# COMPACT_ATOMS: atom_id res chain seq x y z
N MET A 1 -2.81 -29.27 -5.42
CA MET A 1 -2.69 -27.80 -5.35
C MET A 1 -1.96 -27.45 -4.07
N ASN A 2 -0.82 -26.76 -4.14
CA ASN A 2 -0.01 -26.47 -2.94
C ASN A 2 -0.81 -25.56 -1.99
N MET A 3 -1.06 -26.00 -0.76
CA MET A 3 -1.78 -25.20 0.26
C MET A 3 -1.15 -23.81 0.45
N ASP A 4 0.18 -23.72 0.35
CA ASP A 4 0.93 -22.46 0.41
C ASP A 4 0.58 -21.51 -0.75
N LEU A 5 0.37 -22.04 -1.96
CA LEU A 5 -0.06 -21.25 -3.12
C LEU A 5 -1.48 -20.72 -2.94
N ILE A 6 -2.40 -21.53 -2.40
CA ILE A 6 -3.78 -21.10 -2.12
C ILE A 6 -3.75 -19.95 -1.11
N LYS A 7 -3.05 -20.13 0.02
CA LYS A 7 -2.90 -19.08 1.04
C LYS A 7 -2.28 -17.81 0.44
N ALA A 8 -1.21 -17.94 -0.35
CA ALA A 8 -0.57 -16.80 -1.01
C ALA A 8 -1.51 -16.03 -1.93
N ILE A 9 -2.35 -16.73 -2.72
CA ILE A 9 -3.34 -16.10 -3.59
C ILE A 9 -4.39 -15.36 -2.78
N PHE A 10 -5.01 -16.02 -1.79
CA PHE A 10 -6.14 -15.44 -1.06
C PHE A 10 -5.74 -14.39 -0.03
N TYR A 11 -4.64 -14.58 0.70
CA TYR A 11 -4.22 -13.68 1.77
C TYR A 11 -3.29 -12.55 1.30
N ALA A 12 -2.66 -12.68 0.14
CA ALA A 12 -1.74 -11.66 -0.36
C ALA A 12 -2.07 -11.23 -1.79
N GLY A 13 -2.22 -12.16 -2.73
CA GLY A 13 -2.49 -11.88 -4.14
C GLY A 13 -3.77 -11.05 -4.37
N LEU A 14 -4.91 -11.53 -3.86
CA LEU A 14 -6.22 -10.87 -4.01
C LEU A 14 -6.28 -9.52 -3.30
N PRO A 15 -5.86 -9.38 -2.02
CA PRO A 15 -5.79 -8.07 -1.37
C PRO A 15 -4.93 -7.08 -2.15
N VAL A 16 -3.73 -7.50 -2.59
CA VAL A 16 -2.85 -6.64 -3.40
C VAL A 16 -3.52 -6.26 -4.72
N GLN A 17 -4.23 -7.19 -5.38
CA GLN A 17 -4.98 -6.89 -6.60
C GLN A 17 -6.05 -5.83 -6.39
N ILE A 18 -6.87 -5.98 -5.34
CA ILE A 18 -7.96 -5.04 -5.02
C ILE A 18 -7.38 -3.66 -4.71
N PHE A 19 -6.39 -3.58 -3.83
CA PHE A 19 -5.76 -2.32 -3.47
C PHE A 19 -5.05 -1.67 -4.66
N THR A 20 -4.37 -2.46 -5.50
CA THR A 20 -3.75 -1.92 -6.71
C THR A 20 -4.81 -1.35 -7.65
N PHE A 21 -5.91 -2.08 -7.87
CA PHE A 21 -7.01 -1.60 -8.70
C PHE A 21 -7.52 -0.25 -8.20
N LEU A 22 -7.84 -0.13 -6.91
CA LEU A 22 -8.36 1.10 -6.33
C LEU A 22 -7.35 2.25 -6.46
N MET A 23 -6.09 2.03 -6.06
CA MET A 23 -5.06 3.06 -6.11
C MET A 23 -4.82 3.57 -7.53
N VAL A 24 -4.76 2.67 -8.50
CA VAL A 24 -4.53 3.00 -9.92
C VAL A 24 -5.78 3.64 -10.53
N TYR A 25 -6.96 3.11 -10.27
CA TYR A 25 -8.24 3.65 -10.73
C TYR A 25 -8.41 5.11 -10.27
N TYR A 26 -8.22 5.37 -8.97
CA TYR A 26 -8.32 6.73 -8.45
C TYR A 26 -7.22 7.65 -8.99
N ALA A 27 -6.04 7.12 -9.29
CA ALA A 27 -4.99 7.91 -9.92
C ALA A 27 -5.40 8.37 -11.33
N TYR A 28 -6.02 7.51 -12.14
CA TYR A 28 -6.58 7.92 -13.43
C TYR A 28 -7.77 8.87 -13.25
N HIS A 29 -8.73 8.53 -12.39
CA HIS A 29 -9.95 9.32 -12.18
C HIS A 29 -9.66 10.74 -11.65
N LYS A 30 -8.65 10.91 -10.79
CA LYS A 30 -8.20 12.24 -10.32
C LYS A 30 -7.25 12.92 -11.31
N GLY A 31 -6.99 12.29 -12.45
CA GLY A 31 -6.11 12.77 -13.49
C GLY A 31 -4.64 12.82 -13.06
N TYR A 32 -4.22 12.10 -12.01
CA TYR A 32 -2.82 11.93 -11.62
C TYR A 32 -2.03 11.07 -12.61
N LEU A 33 -2.76 10.26 -13.38
CA LEU A 33 -2.28 9.53 -14.54
C LEU A 33 -3.20 9.79 -15.73
N THR A 34 -2.61 9.91 -16.91
CA THR A 34 -3.34 9.87 -18.18
C THR A 34 -3.50 8.42 -18.61
N SER A 35 -4.64 8.06 -19.21
CA SER A 35 -5.03 6.67 -19.49
C SER A 35 -4.09 5.93 -20.46
N ASP A 36 -3.30 6.66 -21.25
CA ASP A 36 -2.24 6.16 -22.13
C ASP A 36 -0.98 5.70 -21.37
N VAL A 37 -0.75 6.20 -20.15
CA VAL A 37 0.42 5.85 -19.34
C VAL A 37 0.11 4.67 -18.42
N LYS A 38 0.90 3.60 -18.55
CA LYS A 38 0.85 2.46 -17.62
C LYS A 38 1.48 2.85 -16.28
N ILE A 39 0.92 2.35 -15.19
CA ILE A 39 1.44 2.60 -13.83
C ILE A 39 2.92 2.23 -13.65
N GLN A 40 3.41 1.22 -14.38
CA GLN A 40 4.81 0.79 -14.30
C GLN A 40 5.77 1.85 -14.83
N ASP A 41 5.31 2.69 -15.74
CA ASP A 41 6.12 3.72 -16.40
C ASP A 41 5.89 5.10 -15.74
N ALA A 42 4.83 5.22 -14.93
CA ALA A 42 4.52 6.39 -14.11
C ALA A 42 5.66 6.76 -13.15
N PHE A 43 6.41 5.77 -12.64
CA PHE A 43 7.43 5.96 -11.61
C PHE A 43 8.88 5.78 -12.10
N LYS A 44 9.09 5.27 -13.33
CA LYS A 44 10.44 5.00 -13.88
C LYS A 44 11.12 6.24 -14.45
N ASP A 45 10.34 7.26 -14.80
CA ASP A 45 10.80 8.34 -15.66
C ASP A 45 11.31 9.52 -14.84
N LYS A 46 12.62 9.54 -14.56
CA LYS A 46 13.30 10.66 -13.91
C LYS A 46 13.39 11.92 -14.79
N LYS A 47 13.07 11.82 -16.09
CA LYS A 47 13.26 12.91 -17.06
C LYS A 47 12.04 13.83 -17.19
N ASN A 48 10.88 13.42 -16.70
CA ASN A 48 9.63 14.17 -16.83
C ASN A 48 9.05 14.53 -15.44
N PRO A 49 9.57 15.59 -14.79
CA PRO A 49 9.18 15.99 -13.44
C PRO A 49 7.69 16.39 -13.32
N ASP A 50 7.05 16.74 -14.44
CA ASP A 50 5.66 17.20 -14.51
C ASP A 50 4.62 16.08 -14.41
N LYS A 51 5.06 14.81 -14.28
CA LYS A 51 4.14 13.70 -14.02
C LYS A 51 3.46 13.87 -12.66
N LYS A 52 2.13 13.81 -12.64
CA LYS A 52 1.35 14.06 -11.42
C LYS A 52 1.54 12.99 -10.33
N LEU A 53 1.95 11.75 -10.67
CA LEU A 53 2.39 10.72 -9.71
C LEU A 53 3.91 10.72 -9.47
N SER A 54 4.49 11.87 -9.16
CA SER A 54 5.92 12.00 -8.85
C SER A 54 6.16 12.49 -7.42
N LYS A 55 7.39 12.31 -6.92
CA LYS A 55 7.79 12.89 -5.62
C LYS A 55 7.66 14.42 -5.59
N ILE A 56 7.78 15.08 -6.74
CA ILE A 56 7.68 16.54 -6.88
C ILE A 56 6.24 16.99 -6.62
N ASN A 57 5.26 16.28 -7.19
CA ASN A 57 3.84 16.59 -7.07
C ASN A 57 3.15 15.95 -5.85
N LYS A 58 3.91 15.23 -5.01
CA LYS A 58 3.40 14.46 -3.86
C LYS A 58 2.48 15.26 -2.93
N LYS A 59 2.74 16.55 -2.72
CA LYS A 59 1.94 17.41 -1.82
C LYS A 59 0.52 17.66 -2.34
N ASN A 60 0.30 17.53 -3.65
CA ASN A 60 -0.98 17.71 -4.31
C ASN A 60 -1.77 16.40 -4.44
N LEU A 61 -1.20 15.29 -3.97
CA LEU A 61 -1.83 13.98 -3.96
C LEU A 61 -2.63 13.76 -2.68
N LEU A 62 -3.74 13.03 -2.80
CA LEU A 62 -4.44 12.49 -1.63
C LEU A 62 -3.49 11.67 -0.75
N PHE A 63 -3.80 11.59 0.54
CA PHE A 63 -2.94 11.01 1.57
C PHE A 63 -2.35 9.64 1.17
N LEU A 64 -3.17 8.70 0.70
CA LEU A 64 -2.71 7.35 0.31
C LEU A 64 -1.80 7.37 -0.92
N HIS A 65 -2.12 8.14 -1.96
CA HIS A 65 -1.26 8.30 -3.15
C HIS A 65 0.06 8.99 -2.79
N SER A 66 -0.01 9.99 -1.91
CA SER A 66 1.16 10.68 -1.38
C SER A 66 2.09 9.73 -0.61
N LYS A 67 1.53 8.88 0.25
CA LYS A 67 2.27 7.83 0.97
C LYS A 67 2.82 6.78 0.01
N TRP A 68 2.05 6.33 -0.96
CA TRP A 68 2.50 5.38 -1.98
C TRP A 68 3.74 5.88 -2.73
N VAL A 69 3.72 7.14 -3.19
CA VAL A 69 4.88 7.82 -3.81
C VAL A 69 6.05 7.94 -2.84
N THR A 70 5.78 8.17 -1.55
CA THR A 70 6.83 8.25 -0.51
C THR A 70 7.59 6.94 -0.37
N PHE A 71 6.86 5.82 -0.38
CA PHE A 71 7.41 4.47 -0.33
C PHE A 71 8.08 4.04 -1.65
N GLY A 72 8.21 4.93 -2.63
CA GLY A 72 8.89 4.68 -3.91
C GLY A 72 7.94 4.46 -5.10
N GLY A 73 6.63 4.41 -4.86
CA GLY A 73 5.63 4.12 -5.89
C GLY A 73 5.73 2.69 -6.43
N GLY A 74 4.96 2.41 -7.47
CA GLY A 74 4.95 1.10 -8.15
C GLY A 74 4.63 -0.06 -7.22
N PHE A 75 5.14 -1.25 -7.56
CA PHE A 75 4.88 -2.48 -6.80
C PHE A 75 5.48 -2.45 -5.39
N TYR A 76 6.78 -2.15 -5.29
CA TYR A 76 7.48 -2.13 -4.00
C TYR A 76 6.86 -1.11 -3.04
N GLY A 77 6.61 0.12 -3.51
CA GLY A 77 6.00 1.14 -2.66
C GLY A 77 4.58 0.80 -2.25
N LEU A 78 3.83 0.05 -3.08
CA LEU A 78 2.50 -0.41 -2.71
C LEU A 78 2.55 -1.45 -1.59
N LEU A 79 3.44 -2.44 -1.69
CA LEU A 79 3.60 -3.44 -0.63
C LEU A 79 4.08 -2.82 0.67
N SER A 80 5.03 -1.88 0.62
CA SER A 80 5.46 -1.14 1.81
C SER A 80 4.31 -0.33 2.42
N LEU A 81 3.46 0.29 1.61
CA LEU A 81 2.28 1.01 2.10
C LEU A 81 1.26 0.06 2.74
N LEU A 82 0.94 -1.06 2.09
CA LEU A 82 -0.02 -2.04 2.63
C LEU A 82 0.49 -2.66 3.93
N THR A 83 1.78 -2.97 4.00
CA THR A 83 2.42 -3.49 5.22
C THR A 83 2.37 -2.43 6.33
N PHE A 84 2.63 -1.16 6.00
CA PHE A 84 2.51 -0.07 6.97
C PHE A 84 1.08 0.06 7.51
N ILE A 85 0.08 0.06 6.61
CA ILE A 85 -1.33 0.12 7.01
C ILE A 85 -1.69 -1.07 7.89
N TYR A 86 -1.26 -2.27 7.55
CA TYR A 86 -1.52 -3.47 8.35
C TYR A 86 -0.95 -3.34 9.76
N ILE A 87 0.34 -2.97 9.89
CA ILE A 87 1.01 -2.81 11.19
C ILE A 87 0.30 -1.76 12.05
N GLU A 88 0.02 -0.58 11.49
CA GLU A 88 -0.63 0.51 12.23
C GLU A 88 -2.06 0.16 12.64
N LEU A 89 -2.81 -0.55 11.78
CA LEU A 89 -4.17 -1.02 12.11
C LEU A 89 -4.14 -2.08 13.20
N GLU A 90 -3.23 -3.06 13.11
CA GLU A 90 -3.05 -4.08 14.14
C GLU A 90 -2.74 -3.43 15.48
N GLN A 91 -1.76 -2.53 15.52
CA GLN A 91 -1.39 -1.79 16.74
C GLN A 91 -2.56 -0.97 17.29
N THR A 92 -3.31 -0.29 16.42
CA THR A 92 -4.49 0.49 16.82
C THR A 92 -5.58 -0.41 17.41
N VAL A 93 -5.88 -1.54 16.77
CA VAL A 93 -6.89 -2.49 17.26
C VAL A 93 -6.47 -3.11 18.59
N GLN A 94 -5.20 -3.53 18.71
CA GLN A 94 -4.65 -4.05 19.96
C GLN A 94 -4.75 -3.01 21.08
N PHE A 95 -4.40 -1.76 20.79
CA PHE A 95 -4.56 -0.66 21.74
C PHE A 95 -6.02 -0.49 22.15
N LEU A 96 -6.97 -0.44 21.21
CA LEU A 96 -8.40 -0.26 21.50
C LEU A 96 -9.00 -1.39 22.35
N ILE A 97 -8.57 -2.63 22.12
CA ILE A 97 -9.02 -3.80 22.89
C ILE A 97 -8.47 -3.76 24.33
N HIS A 98 -7.22 -3.32 24.51
CA HIS A 98 -6.54 -3.30 25.81
C HIS A 98 -6.75 -2.01 26.61
N ALA A 99 -7.26 -0.93 25.99
CA ALA A 99 -7.51 0.35 26.65
C ALA A 99 -8.81 0.30 27.49
N THR A 100 -8.78 -0.36 28.64
CA THR A 100 -9.96 -0.56 29.50
C THR A 100 -10.24 0.59 30.49
N GLY A 101 -10.11 1.87 30.10
CA GLY A 101 -10.56 2.99 30.95
C GLY A 101 -10.02 4.39 30.67
N LEU A 102 -10.64 5.40 31.31
CA LEU A 102 -10.25 6.83 31.24
C LEU A 102 -8.79 7.08 31.67
N GLN A 103 -8.27 6.28 32.61
CA GLN A 103 -6.88 6.40 33.05
C GLN A 103 -5.88 6.01 31.94
N SER A 104 -6.19 4.98 31.14
CA SER A 104 -5.38 4.59 29.99
C SER A 104 -5.34 5.70 28.95
N PHE A 105 -6.44 6.44 28.79
CA PHE A 105 -6.48 7.60 27.90
C PHE A 105 -5.62 8.77 28.39
N ILE A 106 -5.67 9.09 29.69
CA ILE A 106 -4.83 10.16 30.28
C ILE A 106 -3.34 9.83 30.15
N ASN A 107 -2.96 8.57 30.33
CA ASN A 107 -1.57 8.13 30.20
C ASN A 107 -1.01 8.37 28.78
N LEU A 108 -1.85 8.39 27.74
CA LEU A 108 -1.44 8.66 26.36
C LEU A 108 -1.13 10.15 26.10
N LEU A 109 -1.64 11.04 26.95
CA LEU A 109 -1.37 12.48 26.85
C LEU A 109 -0.05 12.86 27.54
N THR A 110 0.65 11.90 28.15
CA THR A 110 1.99 12.14 28.69
C THR A 110 3.00 12.34 27.57
N PHE A 111 4.00 13.18 27.83
CA PHE A 111 5.07 13.44 26.86
C PHE A 111 5.78 12.15 26.43
N ASP A 112 6.06 11.25 27.39
CA ASP A 112 6.72 9.98 27.11
C ASP A 112 5.88 9.06 26.22
N ALA A 113 4.56 9.02 26.42
CA ALA A 113 3.66 8.24 25.56
C ALA A 113 3.61 8.79 24.12
N ILE A 114 3.50 10.12 23.96
CA ILE A 114 3.51 10.76 22.65
C ILE A 114 4.83 10.51 21.93
N LEU A 115 5.95 10.67 22.64
CA LEU A 115 7.28 10.41 22.08
C LEU A 115 7.42 8.94 21.66
N SER A 116 6.93 8.01 22.48
CA SER A 116 6.96 6.57 22.19
C SER A 116 6.12 6.24 20.95
N MET A 117 4.90 6.79 20.82
CA MET A 117 4.06 6.62 19.63
C MET A 117 4.76 7.10 18.35
N ILE A 118 5.48 8.23 18.41
CA ILE A 118 6.23 8.76 17.27
C ILE A 118 7.37 7.81 16.89
N ILE A 119 8.14 7.33 17.88
CA ILE A 119 9.25 6.41 17.68
C ILE A 119 8.73 5.08 17.11
N GLU A 120 7.64 4.55 17.65
CA GLU A 120 7.01 3.32 17.21
C GLU A 120 6.51 3.43 15.76
N SER A 121 5.83 4.51 15.41
CA SER A 121 5.37 4.74 14.02
C SER A 121 6.56 4.84 13.04
N PHE A 122 7.67 5.46 13.46
CA PHE A 122 8.90 5.47 12.67
C PHE A 122 9.50 4.07 12.48
N ILE A 123 9.54 3.25 13.54
CA ILE A 123 9.98 1.85 13.45
C ILE A 123 9.05 1.03 12.56
N ASN A 124 7.74 1.23 12.66
CA ASN A 124 6.74 0.57 11.82
C ASN A 124 6.91 0.93 10.34
N MET A 125 7.24 2.19 10.04
CA MET A 125 7.60 2.61 8.69
C MET A 125 8.86 1.89 8.17
N ILE A 126 9.88 1.68 9.00
CA ILE A 126 11.07 0.91 8.61
C ILE A 126 10.71 -0.56 8.39
N LYS A 127 9.95 -1.18 9.30
CA LYS A 127 9.47 -2.57 9.17
C LYS A 127 8.67 -2.74 7.88
N SER A 128 7.86 -1.76 7.50
CA SER A 128 7.06 -1.83 6.28
C SER A 128 7.92 -1.72 5.01
N LEU A 129 8.99 -0.92 5.01
CA LEU A 129 9.99 -0.93 3.93
C LEU A 129 10.68 -2.29 3.81
N LEU A 130 10.87 -2.97 4.93
CA LEU A 130 11.42 -4.33 5.01
C LEU A 130 10.32 -5.39 5.03
N TRP A 131 9.21 -5.17 4.32
CA TRP A 131 8.04 -6.06 4.33
C TRP A 131 8.37 -7.54 4.04
N PHE A 132 9.37 -7.81 3.22
CA PHE A 132 9.82 -9.17 2.89
C PHE A 132 10.39 -9.91 4.11
N SER A 133 10.85 -9.19 5.13
CA SER A 133 11.28 -9.72 6.43
C SER A 133 10.12 -9.76 7.44
N TYR A 134 9.16 -8.85 7.32
CA TYR A 134 8.00 -8.77 8.21
C TYR A 134 7.02 -9.95 8.02
N TRP A 135 6.54 -10.16 6.79
CA TRP A 135 5.46 -11.12 6.52
C TRP A 135 5.78 -12.60 6.81
N PRO A 136 7.02 -13.11 6.66
CA PRO A 136 7.36 -14.47 7.07
C PRO A 136 7.16 -14.75 8.57
N ASN A 137 7.10 -13.70 9.42
CA ASN A 137 6.80 -13.86 10.85
C ASN A 137 5.28 -13.85 11.13
N VAL A 138 4.47 -13.39 10.18
CA VAL A 138 3.01 -13.30 10.29
C VAL A 138 2.32 -14.51 9.67
N PHE A 139 2.82 -14.96 8.52
CA PHE A 139 2.31 -16.14 7.82
C PHE A 139 3.33 -17.27 7.86
N GLU A 140 2.86 -18.50 8.06
CA GLU A 140 3.66 -19.71 7.85
C GLU A 140 3.97 -19.90 6.35
N MET A 141 4.99 -19.19 5.87
CA MET A 141 5.41 -19.24 4.46
C MET A 141 6.43 -20.36 4.26
N LYS A 142 6.06 -21.40 3.50
CA LYS A 142 7.03 -22.44 3.10
C LYS A 142 8.00 -21.91 2.04
N SER A 143 7.52 -21.05 1.14
CA SER A 143 8.34 -20.41 0.13
C SER A 143 7.94 -18.94 -0.07
N ILE A 144 8.80 -18.02 0.39
CA ILE A 144 8.60 -16.57 0.18
C ILE A 144 8.42 -16.22 -1.31
N THR A 145 9.05 -16.99 -2.20
CA THR A 145 8.95 -16.82 -3.66
C THR A 145 7.53 -16.98 -4.17
N ILE A 146 6.75 -17.94 -3.64
CA ILE A 146 5.36 -18.15 -4.04
C ILE A 146 4.50 -16.95 -3.67
N TRP A 147 4.68 -16.42 -2.46
CA TRP A 147 3.99 -15.24 -1.96
C TRP A 147 4.36 -13.98 -2.75
N PHE A 148 5.64 -13.82 -3.08
CA PHE A 148 6.12 -12.76 -3.96
C PHE A 148 5.48 -12.82 -5.34
N ILE A 149 5.45 -14.00 -5.98
CA ILE A 149 4.84 -14.18 -7.29
C ILE A 149 3.34 -13.89 -7.24
N ALA A 150 2.63 -14.41 -6.23
CA ALA A 150 1.19 -14.19 -6.08
C ALA A 150 0.85 -12.70 -5.93
N THR A 151 1.59 -11.99 -5.08
CA THR A 151 1.40 -10.53 -4.89
C THR A 151 1.76 -9.73 -6.14
N TYR A 152 2.84 -10.10 -6.85
CA TYR A 152 3.23 -9.45 -8.09
C TYR A 152 2.19 -9.65 -9.20
N ILE A 153 1.65 -10.86 -9.34
CA ILE A 153 0.55 -11.14 -10.28
C ILE A 153 -0.68 -10.32 -9.91
N GLY A 154 -1.06 -10.31 -8.62
CA GLY A 154 -2.18 -9.51 -8.12
C GLY A 154 -2.02 -8.02 -8.48
N TYR A 155 -0.84 -7.45 -8.22
CA TYR A 155 -0.51 -6.08 -8.61
C TYR A 155 -0.67 -5.84 -10.12
N ARG A 156 -0.11 -6.71 -10.95
CA ARG A 156 -0.19 -6.57 -12.41
C ARG A 156 -1.64 -6.65 -12.91
N LEU A 157 -2.43 -7.58 -12.38
CA LEU A 157 -3.84 -7.72 -12.73
C LEU A 157 -4.65 -6.51 -12.29
N GLY A 158 -4.50 -6.06 -11.04
CA GLY A 158 -5.22 -4.90 -10.51
C GLY A 158 -4.95 -3.63 -11.32
N ALA A 159 -3.67 -3.38 -11.63
CA ALA A 159 -3.27 -2.23 -12.45
C ALA A 159 -3.85 -2.29 -13.87
N ASN A 160 -3.77 -3.45 -14.53
CA ASN A 160 -4.28 -3.63 -15.88
C ASN A 160 -5.81 -3.49 -15.93
N LEU A 161 -6.52 -4.05 -14.94
CA LEU A 161 -7.97 -3.95 -14.83
C LEU A 161 -8.40 -2.49 -14.65
N ALA A 162 -7.73 -1.74 -13.78
CA ALA A 162 -8.03 -0.32 -13.54
C ALA A 162 -7.84 0.52 -14.81
N GLN A 163 -6.74 0.31 -15.54
CA GLN A 163 -6.49 1.03 -16.79
C GLN A 163 -7.54 0.68 -17.86
N ARG A 164 -7.86 -0.61 -18.05
CA ARG A 164 -8.88 -1.05 -19.00
C ARG A 164 -10.25 -0.50 -18.68
N TYR A 165 -10.62 -0.46 -17.40
CA TYR A 165 -11.90 0.07 -16.94
C TYR A 165 -12.03 1.57 -17.24
N ILE A 166 -10.98 2.36 -17.00
CA ILE A 166 -10.98 3.79 -17.34
C ILE A 166 -11.07 4.01 -18.85
N LEU A 167 -10.28 3.29 -19.65
CA LEU A 167 -10.34 3.39 -21.11
C LEU A 167 -11.71 2.99 -21.68
N TYR A 168 -12.42 2.08 -21.01
CA TYR A 168 -13.79 1.73 -21.36
C TYR A 168 -14.76 2.87 -21.06
N ILE A 169 -14.66 3.49 -19.88
CA ILE A 169 -15.49 4.64 -19.50
C ILE A 169 -15.26 5.83 -20.44
N GLU A 170 -14.01 6.14 -20.78
CA GLU A 170 -13.66 7.26 -21.68
C GLU A 170 -14.22 7.10 -23.11
N LYS A 171 -14.43 5.86 -23.56
CA LYS A 171 -14.99 5.56 -24.88
C LYS A 171 -16.51 5.60 -24.94
N GLN A 172 -17.19 5.64 -23.78
CA GLN A 172 -18.65 5.75 -23.76
C GLN A 172 -19.05 7.21 -24.03
N PRO A 173 -19.99 7.47 -24.95
CA PRO A 173 -20.54 8.81 -25.14
C PRO A 173 -21.25 9.24 -23.85
N LYS A 174 -20.94 10.46 -23.38
CA LYS A 174 -21.62 11.09 -22.25
C LYS A 174 -23.05 11.48 -22.61
#